data_AF-A0A4Y1Q3S7-F1
#
_entry.id   AF-A0A4Y1Q3S7-F1
#
_cell.length_a   1.000
_cell.length_b   1.000
_cell.length_c   1.000
_cell.angle_alpha   90.00
_cell.angle_beta   90.00
_cell.angle_gamma   90.00
#
_symmetry.space_group_name_H-M   'P 1'
#
loop_
_entity.id
_entity.type
_entity.pdbx_description
1 polymer ?
#
loop_
_entity_poly.entity_id
_entity_poly.type
_entity_poly.pdbx_seq_one_letter_code
_entity_poly.pdbx_strand_id
1 'polypeptide(L)' 'AGQTGQMLAGLMGWAQATFASKVDVDAAQKVAHVTREIDGGLEEVRCRLPLVITTDLRLNEPRYASLP' A
#
# COMPACT_ATOMS: atom_id res chain seq x y z
N ALA A 1 -1.71 -14.16 10.24
CA ALA A 1 -0.38 -13.58 9.94
C ALA A 1 -0.57 -12.31 9.11
N GLY A 2 0.38 -11.35 9.11
CA GLY A 2 0.24 -10.09 8.35
C GLY A 2 0.10 -8.81 9.19
N GLN A 3 0.47 -8.84 10.47
CA GLN A 3 0.25 -7.71 11.40
C GLN A 3 1.40 -6.69 11.42
N THR A 4 2.60 -7.06 10.98
CA THR A 4 3.81 -6.23 11.09
C THR A 4 3.65 -4.83 10.49
N GLY A 5 3.05 -4.71 9.30
CA GLY A 5 2.86 -3.41 8.65
C GLY A 5 1.90 -2.49 9.42
N GLN A 6 0.81 -3.05 9.95
CA GLN A 6 -0.18 -2.30 10.72
C GLN A 6 0.39 -1.86 12.08
N MET A 7 1.16 -2.74 12.72
CA MET A 7 1.88 -2.42 13.96
C MET A 7 2.92 -1.32 13.73
N LEU A 8 3.69 -1.39 12.64
CA LEU A 8 4.65 -0.35 12.27
C LEU A 8 3.95 1.01 12.05
N ALA A 9 2.83 1.02 11.33
CA ALA A 9 2.04 2.24 11.14
C ALA A 9 1.57 2.84 12.47
N GLY A 10 1.09 2.00 13.39
CA GLY A 10 0.69 2.39 14.73
C GLY A 10 1.84 2.99 15.56
N LEU A 11 3.02 2.36 15.53
CA LEU A 11 4.21 2.85 16.23
C LEU A 11 4.71 4.19 15.68
N MET A 12 4.57 4.42 14.38
CA MET A 12 4.98 5.66 13.71
C MET A 12 3.91 6.76 13.74
N GLY A 13 2.66 6.42 14.10
CA GLY A 13 1.52 7.34 13.98
C GLY A 13 1.22 7.72 12.52
N TRP A 14 1.52 6.84 11.57
CA TRP A 14 1.35 7.09 10.14
C TRP A 14 0.03 6.51 9.63
N ALA A 15 -0.46 7.07 8.52
CA ALA A 15 -1.57 6.47 7.80
C ALA A 15 -1.18 5.05 7.33
N GLN A 16 -2.16 4.17 7.14
CA GLN A 16 -1.94 2.83 6.61
C GLN A 16 -2.90 2.51 5.47
N ALA A 17 -2.41 1.76 4.49
CA ALA A 17 -3.24 1.13 3.46
C ALA A 17 -2.79 -0.34 3.31
N THR A 18 -3.69 -1.28 3.62
CA THR A 18 -3.37 -2.71 3.62
C THR A 18 -4.01 -3.43 2.44
N PHE A 19 -3.38 -4.54 2.01
CA PHE A 19 -3.83 -5.37 0.89
C PHE A 19 -3.93 -4.60 -0.44
N ALA A 20 -2.95 -3.73 -0.69
CA ALA A 20 -2.93 -2.91 -1.90
C ALA A 20 -2.76 -3.76 -3.16
N SER A 21 -3.69 -3.65 -4.10
CA SER A 21 -3.63 -4.22 -5.46
C SER A 21 -3.32 -3.17 -6.52
N LYS A 22 -3.42 -1.87 -6.19
CA LYS A 22 -2.90 -0.76 -7.00
C LYS A 22 -2.50 0.41 -6.10
N VAL A 23 -1.43 1.11 -6.47
CA VAL A 23 -0.95 2.31 -5.77
C VAL A 23 -0.63 3.39 -6.78
N ASP A 24 -1.22 4.57 -6.60
CA ASP A 24 -0.90 5.80 -7.33
C ASP A 24 -0.48 6.88 -6.31
N VAL A 25 0.74 7.41 -6.46
CA VAL A 25 1.34 8.34 -5.50
C VAL A 25 1.44 9.73 -6.12
N ASP A 26 0.69 10.68 -5.57
CA ASP A 26 0.84 12.10 -5.87
C ASP A 26 1.81 12.73 -4.85
N ALA A 27 3.09 12.79 -5.24
CA ALA A 27 4.14 13.39 -4.42
C ALA A 27 3.96 14.91 -4.24
N ALA A 28 3.36 15.60 -5.21
CA ALA A 28 3.15 17.05 -5.15
C ALA A 28 2.07 17.40 -4.11
N GLN A 29 0.98 16.64 -4.08
CA GLN A 29 -0.12 16.80 -3.11
C GLN A 29 0.10 16.03 -1.81
N LYS A 30 1.20 15.28 -1.69
CA LYS A 30 1.52 14.41 -0.54
C LYS A 30 0.38 13.47 -0.19
N VAL A 31 -0.22 12.83 -1.19
CA VAL A 31 -1.26 11.82 -1.02
C VAL A 31 -0.98 10.59 -1.87
N ALA A 32 -1.51 9.45 -1.44
CA ALA A 32 -1.57 8.23 -2.23
C ALA A 32 -3.02 7.78 -2.39
N HIS A 33 -3.38 7.38 -3.60
CA HIS A 33 -4.62 6.68 -3.92
C HIS A 33 -4.29 5.19 -3.99
N VAL A 34 -4.91 4.40 -3.13
CA VAL A 34 -4.63 2.96 -3.00
C VAL A 34 -5.92 2.19 -3.24
N THR A 35 -5.90 1.28 -4.21
CA THR A 35 -6.96 0.27 -4.36
C THR A 35 -6.55 -0.94 -3.52
N ARG A 36 -7.42 -1.38 -2.63
CA ARG A 36 -7.20 -2.52 -1.74
C ARG A 36 -8.24 -3.60 -1.91
N GLU A 37 -7.79 -4.84 -1.72
CA GLU A 37 -8.64 -6.03 -1.69
C GLU A 37 -9.34 -6.13 -0.33
N ILE A 38 -10.65 -6.32 -0.35
CA ILE A 38 -11.49 -6.57 0.82
C ILE A 38 -12.41 -7.76 0.55
N ASP A 39 -13.04 -8.26 1.60
CA ASP A 39 -14.07 -9.30 1.45
C ASP A 39 -15.21 -8.76 0.58
N GLY A 40 -15.35 -9.29 -0.63
CA GLY A 40 -16.39 -8.89 -1.58
C GLY A 40 -15.94 -7.95 -2.70
N GLY A 41 -14.65 -7.58 -2.79
CA GLY A 41 -14.13 -6.87 -3.97
C GLY A 41 -13.01 -5.88 -3.67
N LEU A 42 -13.09 -4.71 -4.31
CA LEU A 42 -12.07 -3.66 -4.24
C LEU A 42 -12.62 -2.42 -3.54
N GLU A 43 -11.78 -1.79 -2.73
CA GLU A 43 -12.03 -0.50 -2.09
C GLU A 43 -10.94 0.50 -2.50
N GLU A 44 -11.29 1.74 -2.84
CA GLU A 44 -10.32 2.82 -3.02
C GLU A 44 -10.23 3.69 -1.77
N VAL A 45 -9.01 3.89 -1.29
CA VAL A 45 -8.72 4.77 -0.16
C VAL A 45 -7.71 5.86 -0.56
N ARG A 46 -7.91 7.07 -0.03
CA ARG A 46 -6.95 8.18 -0.18
C ARG A 46 -6.25 8.42 1.16
N CYS A 47 -4.93 8.30 1.18
CA CYS A 47 -4.11 8.45 2.38
C CYS A 47 -3.12 9.61 2.23
N ARG A 48 -2.80 10.30 3.33
CA ARG A 48 -1.75 11.33 3.36
C ARG A 48 -0.38 10.69 3.53
N LEU A 49 0.65 11.25 2.91
CA LEU A 49 2.04 10.91 3.18
C LEU A 49 2.53 11.60 4.48
N PRO A 50 3.36 10.95 5.32
CA PRO A 50 3.88 9.59 5.18
C PRO A 50 2.83 8.52 5.55
N LEU A 51 2.94 7.35 4.92
CA LEU A 51 2.08 6.19 5.16
C LEU A 51 2.87 4.89 5.09
N VAL A 52 2.31 3.83 5.67
CA VAL A 52 2.77 2.45 5.50
C VAL A 52 1.81 1.72 4.57
N ILE A 53 2.35 1.04 3.55
CA ILE A 53 1.55 0.23 2.62
C ILE A 53 1.95 -1.24 2.79
N THR A 54 0.97 -2.13 2.89
CA THR A 54 1.18 -3.58 2.68
C THR A 54 0.52 -4.01 1.38
N THR A 55 1.23 -4.84 0.61
CA THR A 55 0.86 -5.17 -0.77
C THR A 55 0.18 -6.53 -0.83
N ASP A 56 -0.89 -6.64 -1.61
CA ASP A 56 -1.43 -7.92 -2.02
C ASP A 56 -0.59 -8.53 -3.17
N LEU A 57 -0.75 -9.83 -3.41
CA LEU A 57 -0.08 -10.52 -4.52
C LEU A 57 -0.48 -9.96 -5.89
N ARG A 58 -1.66 -9.35 -6.01
CA ARG A 58 -2.17 -8.77 -7.26
C ARG A 58 -1.57 -7.40 -7.60
N LEU A 59 -0.71 -6.84 -6.75
CA LEU A 59 -0.15 -5.51 -6.97
C LEU A 59 0.65 -5.40 -8.27
N ASN A 60 1.53 -6.37 -8.53
CA ASN A 60 2.37 -6.41 -9.72
C ASN A 60 2.93 -7.82 -9.97
N GLU A 61 3.57 -7.98 -11.12
CA GLU A 61 4.45 -9.11 -11.40
C GLU A 61 5.90 -8.68 -11.14
N PRO A 62 6.61 -9.29 -10.17
CA PRO A 62 8.00 -8.95 -9.91
C PRO A 62 8.89 -9.21 -11.13
N ARG A 63 9.64 -8.19 -11.55
CA ARG A 63 10.63 -8.34 -12.63
C ARG A 63 11.76 -9.29 -12.23
N TYR A 64 12.30 -10.02 -13.20
CA TYR A 64 13.61 -10.68 -13.03
C TYR A 64 14.73 -9.62 -12.97
N ALA A 65 15.76 -9.90 -12.16
CA ALA A 65 16.93 -9.04 -12.10
C ALA A 65 17.83 -9.27 -13.33
N SER A 66 18.19 -8.19 -14.03
CA SER A 66 19.15 -8.24 -15.14
C SER A 66 20.58 -8.30 -14.62
N LEU A 67 21.45 -9.00 -15.35
CA LEU A 67 22.90 -8.90 -15.14
C LEU A 67 23.39 -7.50 -15.59
N PRO A 68 24.35 -6.89 -14.86
CA PRO A 68 24.85 -5.56 -15.13
C PRO A 68 25.65 -5.46 -16.43
#